data_AF-A0A1M3H4Z7-F1
#
_entry.id   AF-A0A1M3H4Z7-F1
#
_cell.length_a   1.000
_cell.length_b   1.000
_cell.length_c   1.000
_cell.angle_alpha   90.00
_cell.angle_beta   90.00
_cell.angle_gamma   90.00
#
_symmetry.space_group_name_H-M   'P 1'
#
loop_
_entity.id
_entity.type
_entity.pdbx_description
1 polymer ?
#
loop_
_entity_poly.entity_id
_entity_poly.type
_entity_poly.pdbx_seq_one_letter_code
_entity_poly.pdbx_strand_id
1 'polypeptide(L)'
;MADLVTVRIHDFLEKSTDFKPDDEFLLWDSDIDKTRKAKFSSLRSFILSDGGSTIVPTQSGATVIYVVGAADAGGKVASIPSLAGQFFSLRRGGQPMIPETDPEAGPDDPGYGEFAILVGGGFKLKGADDELYLKERFELTLASATGGSSGGGSGGGGASSFIKGVKPISTNFTLTVDHINLLIQIRLGAVAAALTLPDVTSVPGAVIPVEALINNNTSCKILTQGGQYIYFRNTSINNASTVGLYILPGEQIWFYAGEDGWYVINPQGNWGQIGRPYAAFDVGLNEISPIGQIVPRTGLYARLWEFANSLPYSLVDDAVWQTASVDLGGGKIVSRPYRGCFSRGTAPDNFRLPDFSEMTIKGLASGPDPLRYFNHPGGFQKDMVGSFTAGITGKGAGVAGGNGGTTNVVGLTSTVAGQANPSVPVGNLQVDTGNTKTTIENLGMFWVLKL
;
A
#
# COMPACT_ATOMS: atom_id res chain seq x y z
N MET A 1 7.85 -22.21 -31.72
CA MET A 1 7.66 -21.85 -30.30
C MET A 1 6.21 -22.16 -29.98
N ALA A 2 5.94 -23.03 -29.02
CA ALA A 2 4.57 -23.30 -28.61
C ALA A 2 4.05 -22.10 -27.80
N ASP A 3 2.87 -21.58 -28.14
CA ASP A 3 2.19 -20.54 -27.38
C ASP A 3 1.92 -21.06 -25.95
N LEU A 4 2.49 -20.38 -24.96
CA LEU A 4 2.17 -20.62 -23.55
C LEU A 4 0.75 -20.12 -23.30
N VAL A 5 -0.23 -21.01 -23.42
CA VAL A 5 -1.63 -20.73 -23.06
C VAL A 5 -1.70 -20.49 -21.56
N THR A 6 -2.01 -19.26 -21.16
CA THR A 6 -2.27 -18.93 -19.75
C THR A 6 -3.67 -19.43 -19.39
N VAL A 7 -3.76 -20.67 -18.91
CA VAL A 7 -5.03 -21.25 -18.42
C VAL A 7 -5.25 -20.80 -16.98
N ARG A 8 -6.45 -20.30 -16.66
CA ARG A 8 -6.82 -19.98 -15.26
C ARG A 8 -6.83 -21.27 -14.45
N ILE A 9 -6.35 -21.25 -13.21
CA ILE A 9 -6.21 -22.44 -12.34
C ILE A 9 -7.50 -23.27 -12.27
N HIS A 10 -8.67 -22.61 -12.22
CA HIS A 10 -9.98 -23.27 -12.24
C HIS A 10 -10.17 -24.15 -13.50
N ASP A 11 -9.85 -23.64 -14.69
CA ASP A 11 -10.06 -24.33 -15.96
C ASP A 11 -9.07 -25.49 -16.16
N PHE A 12 -7.87 -25.40 -15.57
CA PHE A 12 -6.88 -26.48 -15.56
C PHE A 12 -7.35 -27.66 -14.70
N LEU A 13 -7.94 -27.38 -13.53
CA LEU A 13 -8.37 -28.40 -12.57
C LEU A 13 -9.63 -29.16 -13.02
N GLU A 14 -10.50 -28.55 -13.83
CA GLU A 14 -11.68 -29.22 -14.37
C GLU A 14 -11.37 -30.17 -15.52
N LYS A 15 -10.34 -29.87 -16.33
CA LYS A 15 -10.05 -30.56 -17.60
C LYS A 15 -8.87 -31.52 -17.55
N SER A 16 -8.08 -31.51 -16.47
CA SER A 16 -6.93 -32.42 -16.35
C SER A 16 -7.40 -33.86 -16.15
N THR A 17 -7.02 -34.74 -17.08
CA THR A 17 -7.17 -36.21 -16.97
C THR A 17 -5.98 -36.87 -16.27
N ASP A 18 -4.91 -36.10 -16.05
CA ASP A 18 -3.62 -36.60 -15.56
C ASP A 18 -3.59 -36.72 -14.04
N PHE A 19 -4.53 -36.07 -13.33
CA PHE A 19 -4.69 -36.15 -11.89
C PHE A 19 -6.01 -36.83 -11.52
N LYS A 20 -5.94 -37.95 -10.82
CA LYS A 20 -7.11 -38.67 -10.29
C LYS A 20 -7.53 -38.05 -8.94
N PRO A 21 -8.83 -38.11 -8.58
CA PRO A 21 -9.32 -37.56 -7.31
C PRO A 21 -8.62 -38.07 -6.03
N ASP A 22 -8.04 -39.28 -6.10
CA ASP A 22 -7.32 -39.93 -5.00
C ASP A 22 -5.80 -39.68 -5.02
N ASP A 23 -5.27 -38.99 -6.02
CA ASP A 23 -3.84 -38.69 -6.06
C ASP A 23 -3.47 -37.77 -4.90
N GLU A 24 -2.40 -38.15 -4.19
CA GLU A 24 -1.89 -37.42 -3.04
C GLU A 24 -0.78 -36.47 -3.46
N PHE A 25 -0.79 -35.25 -2.92
CA PHE A 25 0.30 -34.30 -3.05
C PHE A 25 0.63 -33.68 -1.70
N LEU A 26 1.86 -33.23 -1.57
CA LEU A 26 2.40 -32.66 -0.36
C LEU A 26 2.07 -31.16 -0.31
N LEU A 27 1.26 -30.76 0.67
CA LEU A 27 0.98 -29.37 0.97
C LEU A 27 1.67 -28.97 2.25
N TRP A 28 2.32 -27.82 2.23
CA TRP A 28 2.76 -27.16 3.44
C TRP A 28 1.54 -26.55 4.14
N ASP A 29 1.21 -27.07 5.32
CA ASP A 29 0.12 -26.56 6.15
C ASP A 29 0.70 -25.57 7.16
N SER A 30 0.46 -24.28 6.92
CA SER A 30 0.95 -23.20 7.79
C SER A 30 0.33 -23.22 9.17
N ASP A 31 -0.85 -23.82 9.33
CA ASP A 31 -1.59 -23.80 10.60
C ASP A 31 -0.96 -24.73 11.64
N ILE A 32 -0.17 -25.71 11.19
CA ILE A 32 0.49 -26.70 12.05
C ILE A 32 1.98 -26.89 11.74
N ASP A 33 2.55 -26.04 10.89
CA ASP A 33 3.97 -26.00 10.52
C ASP A 33 4.54 -27.36 10.04
N LYS A 34 3.73 -28.12 9.28
CA LYS A 34 4.18 -29.41 8.71
C LYS A 34 3.62 -29.62 7.31
N THR A 35 4.38 -30.38 6.53
CA THR A 35 3.91 -30.90 5.25
C THR A 35 2.91 -32.04 5.49
N ARG A 36 1.68 -31.86 5.02
CA ARG A 36 0.63 -32.89 5.02
C ARG A 36 0.41 -33.43 3.61
N LYS A 37 -0.05 -34.68 3.54
CA LYS A 37 -0.56 -35.25 2.30
C LYS A 37 -2.02 -34.86 2.16
N ALA A 38 -2.37 -34.20 1.06
CA ALA A 38 -3.76 -33.88 0.71
C ALA A 38 -4.14 -34.59 -0.57
N LYS A 39 -5.41 -35.01 -0.68
CA LYS A 39 -5.97 -35.59 -1.90
C LYS A 39 -6.38 -34.51 -2.88
N PHE A 40 -6.23 -34.78 -4.17
CA PHE A 40 -6.61 -33.85 -5.24
C PHE A 40 -8.09 -33.44 -5.18
N SER A 41 -8.95 -34.36 -4.77
CA SER A 41 -10.37 -34.10 -4.49
C SER A 41 -10.61 -33.00 -3.45
N SER A 42 -9.83 -32.95 -2.36
CA SER A 42 -9.98 -31.94 -1.30
C SER A 42 -9.60 -30.54 -1.78
N LEU A 43 -8.49 -30.41 -2.52
CA LEU A 43 -8.06 -29.13 -3.09
C LEU A 43 -9.02 -28.63 -4.16
N ARG A 44 -9.52 -29.55 -5.01
CA ARG A 44 -10.56 -29.23 -5.99
C ARG A 44 -11.82 -28.72 -5.30
N SER A 45 -12.26 -29.38 -4.23
CA SER A 45 -13.41 -28.90 -3.47
C SER A 45 -13.16 -27.53 -2.81
N PHE A 46 -11.97 -27.28 -2.29
CA PHE A 46 -11.60 -25.99 -1.69
C PHE A 46 -11.63 -24.85 -2.73
N ILE A 47 -11.04 -25.06 -3.91
CA ILE A 47 -10.97 -24.07 -4.98
C ILE A 47 -12.34 -23.85 -5.64
N LEU A 48 -13.13 -24.90 -5.86
CA LEU A 48 -14.45 -24.81 -6.51
C LEU A 48 -15.55 -24.27 -5.59
N SER A 49 -15.37 -24.37 -4.26
CA SER A 49 -16.31 -23.81 -3.28
C SER A 49 -15.99 -22.36 -2.90
N ASP A 50 -15.05 -21.72 -3.60
CA ASP A 50 -14.56 -20.35 -3.33
C ASP A 50 -14.01 -20.14 -1.90
N GLY A 51 -13.73 -21.24 -1.17
CA GLY A 51 -13.67 -21.20 0.29
C GLY A 51 -15.04 -20.82 0.86
N GLY A 52 -15.72 -21.76 1.52
CA GLY A 52 -17.10 -21.57 2.00
C GLY A 52 -17.35 -20.18 2.58
N SER A 53 -18.48 -19.56 2.23
CA SER A 53 -18.76 -18.12 2.37
C SER A 53 -18.16 -17.55 3.66
N THR A 54 -16.98 -16.96 3.54
CA THR A 54 -16.33 -16.30 4.66
C THR A 54 -17.11 -15.01 4.84
N ILE A 55 -17.94 -14.99 5.88
CA ILE A 55 -18.63 -13.76 6.29
C ILE A 55 -17.52 -12.77 6.64
N VAL A 56 -17.35 -11.74 5.82
CA VAL A 56 -16.33 -10.72 6.04
C VAL A 56 -16.77 -9.91 7.26
N PRO A 57 -16.06 -10.00 8.40
CA PRO A 57 -16.43 -9.22 9.57
C PRO A 57 -16.18 -7.73 9.29
N THR A 58 -17.01 -6.87 9.88
CA THR A 58 -16.85 -5.42 9.71
C THR A 58 -15.94 -4.89 10.80
N GLN A 59 -14.80 -4.30 10.43
CA GLN A 59 -13.89 -3.67 11.38
C GLN A 59 -14.35 -2.24 11.70
N SER A 60 -14.51 -1.91 12.98
CA SER A 60 -14.79 -0.56 13.48
C SER A 60 -13.78 -0.23 14.58
N GLY A 61 -12.69 0.45 14.20
CA GLY A 61 -11.55 0.69 15.10
C GLY A 61 -10.83 -0.61 15.49
N ALA A 62 -10.65 -0.83 16.80
CA ALA A 62 -10.02 -2.04 17.36
C ALA A 62 -11.01 -3.21 17.57
N THR A 63 -12.30 -2.98 17.27
CA THR A 63 -13.35 -3.98 17.42
C THR A 63 -13.76 -4.53 16.06
N VAL A 64 -13.70 -5.84 15.94
CA VAL A 64 -14.18 -6.60 14.79
C VAL A 64 -15.59 -7.08 15.13
N ILE A 65 -16.56 -6.70 14.30
CA ILE A 65 -17.96 -7.10 14.49
C ILE A 65 -18.23 -8.28 13.57
N TYR A 66 -18.55 -9.43 14.16
CA TYR A 66 -19.00 -10.62 13.46
C TYR A 66 -20.51 -10.78 13.66
N VAL A 67 -21.23 -10.90 12.55
CA VAL A 67 -22.68 -11.17 12.54
C VAL A 67 -22.87 -12.57 11.99
N VAL A 68 -23.48 -13.46 12.78
CA VAL A 68 -23.71 -14.86 12.42
C VAL A 68 -24.57 -14.93 11.16
N GLY A 69 -24.02 -15.54 10.11
CA GLY A 69 -24.74 -15.79 8.86
C GLY A 69 -25.42 -17.15 8.85
N ALA A 70 -26.14 -17.44 7.77
CA ALA A 70 -26.90 -18.68 7.64
C ALA A 70 -26.04 -19.95 7.67
N ALA A 71 -24.77 -19.86 7.27
CA ALA A 71 -23.85 -21.00 7.25
C ALA A 71 -23.41 -21.45 8.65
N ASP A 72 -23.32 -20.51 9.61
CA ASP A 72 -22.81 -20.77 10.95
C ASP A 72 -23.93 -20.94 11.99
N ALA A 73 -25.17 -20.56 11.63
CA ALA A 73 -26.33 -20.63 12.51
C ALA A 73 -26.66 -22.08 12.93
N GLY A 74 -26.92 -22.29 14.23
CA GLY A 74 -27.12 -23.61 14.84
C GLY A 74 -25.83 -24.39 15.11
N GLY A 75 -24.67 -23.87 14.67
CA GLY A 75 -23.36 -24.37 15.04
C GLY A 75 -22.84 -23.77 16.34
N LYS A 76 -21.68 -24.23 16.80
CA LYS A 76 -20.93 -23.63 17.92
C LYS A 76 -19.67 -22.90 17.48
N VAL A 77 -19.32 -22.97 16.19
CA VAL A 77 -18.05 -22.54 15.64
C VAL A 77 -18.29 -21.41 14.66
N ALA A 78 -17.63 -20.27 14.91
CA ALA A 78 -17.53 -19.18 13.96
C ALA A 78 -16.10 -19.15 13.41
N SER A 79 -15.94 -19.49 12.13
CA SER A 79 -14.62 -19.48 11.48
C SER A 79 -14.35 -18.10 10.89
N ILE A 80 -13.31 -17.43 11.37
CA ILE A 80 -12.95 -16.07 10.94
C ILE A 80 -11.45 -16.06 10.61
N PRO A 81 -11.05 -16.47 9.38
CA PRO A 81 -9.64 -16.66 9.02
C PRO A 81 -8.77 -15.42 9.18
N SER A 82 -9.35 -14.22 9.05
CA SER A 82 -8.63 -12.95 9.27
C SER A 82 -8.18 -12.74 10.72
N LEU A 83 -8.64 -13.58 11.67
CA LEU A 83 -8.25 -13.57 13.07
C LEU A 83 -7.32 -14.73 13.44
N ALA A 84 -6.78 -15.47 12.46
CA ALA A 84 -5.86 -16.57 12.72
C ALA A 84 -4.64 -16.10 13.54
N GLY A 85 -4.31 -16.85 14.60
CA GLY A 85 -3.22 -16.54 15.53
C GLY A 85 -3.41 -15.29 16.40
N GLN A 86 -4.56 -14.62 16.36
CA GLN A 86 -4.83 -13.42 17.16
C GLN A 86 -5.57 -13.78 18.45
N PHE A 87 -5.14 -13.18 19.57
CA PHE A 87 -5.91 -13.21 20.81
C PHE A 87 -6.92 -12.05 20.84
N PHE A 88 -8.14 -12.33 21.28
CA PHE A 88 -9.19 -11.33 21.40
C PHE A 88 -10.09 -11.60 22.60
N SER A 89 -10.67 -10.53 23.13
CA SER A 89 -11.83 -10.64 24.01
C SER A 89 -13.10 -10.71 23.17
N LEU A 90 -14.04 -11.57 23.58
CA LEU A 90 -15.29 -11.78 22.89
C LEU A 90 -16.43 -11.16 23.71
N ARG A 91 -17.35 -10.46 23.06
CA ARG A 91 -18.64 -10.08 23.64
C ARG A 91 -19.78 -10.65 22.84
N ARG A 92 -20.80 -11.18 23.52
CA ARG A 92 -22.05 -11.68 22.94
C ARG A 92 -23.18 -10.75 23.37
N GLY A 93 -23.83 -10.07 22.42
CA GLY A 93 -24.87 -9.09 22.75
C GLY A 93 -24.40 -7.97 23.69
N GLY A 94 -23.11 -7.60 23.64
CA GLY A 94 -22.49 -6.59 24.49
C GLY A 94 -21.98 -7.08 25.85
N GLN A 95 -22.31 -8.32 26.26
CA GLN A 95 -21.79 -8.94 27.49
C GLN A 95 -20.42 -9.59 27.24
N PRO A 96 -19.40 -9.33 28.06
CA PRO A 96 -18.10 -9.98 27.94
C PRO A 96 -18.19 -11.47 28.20
N MET A 97 -17.49 -12.25 27.37
CA MET A 97 -17.34 -13.69 27.55
C MET A 97 -15.96 -14.03 28.11
N ILE A 98 -15.87 -15.11 28.89
CA ILE A 98 -14.63 -15.58 29.51
C ILE A 98 -13.91 -16.54 28.56
N PRO A 99 -12.66 -16.28 28.14
CA PRO A 99 -11.89 -17.18 27.30
C PRO A 99 -11.44 -18.42 28.08
N GLU A 100 -11.29 -19.55 27.40
CA GLU A 100 -10.64 -20.74 27.93
C GLU A 100 -9.17 -20.41 28.28
N THR A 101 -8.82 -20.55 29.56
CA THR A 101 -7.49 -20.22 30.09
C THR A 101 -6.49 -21.37 29.97
N ASP A 102 -6.96 -22.60 29.73
CA ASP A 102 -6.12 -23.79 29.58
C ASP A 102 -6.74 -24.77 28.57
N PRO A 103 -6.18 -24.91 27.35
CA PRO A 103 -6.67 -25.82 26.32
C PRO A 103 -6.33 -27.30 26.59
N GLU A 104 -5.48 -27.60 27.60
CA GLU A 104 -5.10 -28.97 27.99
C GLU A 104 -5.88 -29.50 29.20
N ALA A 105 -6.79 -28.71 29.78
CA ALA A 105 -7.66 -29.14 30.86
C ALA A 105 -8.44 -30.40 30.44
N GLY A 106 -8.18 -31.50 31.14
CA GLY A 106 -8.83 -32.78 30.88
C GLY A 106 -10.36 -32.69 31.05
N PRO A 107 -11.12 -33.71 30.61
CA PRO A 107 -12.58 -33.72 30.69
C PRO A 107 -13.15 -33.54 32.11
N ASP A 108 -12.32 -33.71 33.15
CA ASP A 108 -12.69 -33.61 34.56
C ASP A 108 -12.39 -32.24 35.20
N ASP A 109 -11.71 -31.33 34.48
CA ASP A 109 -11.52 -29.94 34.89
C ASP A 109 -12.27 -29.04 33.91
N PRO A 110 -13.54 -28.66 34.19
CA PRO A 110 -14.30 -27.79 33.33
C PRO A 110 -13.71 -26.39 33.45
N GLY A 111 -12.59 -26.16 32.75
CA GLY A 111 -11.97 -24.86 32.62
C GLY A 111 -13.07 -23.84 32.36
N TYR A 112 -13.13 -22.81 33.21
CA TYR A 112 -14.21 -21.80 33.29
C TYR A 112 -14.25 -20.86 32.05
N GLY A 113 -14.10 -21.40 30.84
CA GLY A 113 -14.16 -20.68 29.58
C GLY A 113 -15.52 -20.86 28.91
N GLU A 114 -16.18 -19.76 28.58
CA GLU A 114 -17.42 -19.75 27.80
C GLU A 114 -17.13 -19.93 26.30
N PHE A 115 -15.91 -19.61 25.85
CA PHE A 115 -15.46 -19.82 24.48
C PHE A 115 -13.97 -20.19 24.38
N ALA A 116 -13.62 -20.89 23.31
CA ALA A 116 -12.26 -21.20 22.91
C ALA A 116 -11.88 -20.42 21.64
N ILE A 117 -10.65 -19.88 21.59
CA ILE A 117 -10.11 -19.24 20.38
C ILE A 117 -9.56 -20.31 19.45
N LEU A 118 -9.93 -20.26 18.17
CA LEU A 118 -9.48 -21.23 17.18
C LEU A 118 -8.13 -20.80 16.58
N VAL A 119 -7.21 -21.75 16.44
CA VAL A 119 -5.88 -21.49 15.83
C VAL A 119 -6.03 -20.94 14.40
N GLY A 120 -6.95 -21.50 13.62
CA GLY A 120 -7.29 -21.03 12.26
C GLY A 120 -8.11 -19.73 12.20
N GLY A 121 -8.33 -19.08 13.35
CA GLY A 121 -9.08 -17.83 13.45
C GLY A 121 -10.57 -18.03 13.74
N GLY A 122 -11.12 -17.14 14.57
CA GLY A 122 -12.49 -17.23 15.08
C GLY A 122 -12.58 -17.92 16.45
N PHE A 123 -13.77 -18.41 16.81
CA PHE A 123 -14.05 -18.94 18.14
C PHE A 123 -15.02 -20.12 18.14
N LYS A 124 -15.02 -20.89 19.23
CA LYS A 124 -15.96 -21.97 19.52
C LYS A 124 -16.62 -21.76 20.88
N LEU A 125 -17.96 -21.76 20.92
CA LEU A 125 -18.72 -21.71 22.18
C LEU A 125 -18.63 -23.05 22.91
N LYS A 126 -18.44 -23.01 24.24
CA LYS A 126 -18.23 -24.19 25.08
C LYS A 126 -19.46 -24.59 25.88
N GLY A 127 -20.41 -23.68 26.12
CA GLY A 127 -21.66 -23.98 26.81
C GLY A 127 -22.40 -25.15 26.16
N ALA A 128 -22.90 -26.10 26.96
CA ALA A 128 -23.56 -27.30 26.47
C ALA A 128 -24.75 -26.96 25.56
N ASP A 129 -25.49 -25.91 25.92
CA ASP A 129 -26.67 -25.42 25.21
C ASP A 129 -26.41 -24.16 24.37
N ASP A 130 -25.15 -23.73 24.26
CA ASP A 130 -24.80 -22.57 23.44
C ASP A 130 -24.74 -22.95 21.96
N GLU A 131 -25.43 -22.17 21.13
CA GLU A 131 -25.36 -22.18 19.68
C GLU A 131 -25.32 -20.75 19.13
N LEU A 132 -24.86 -20.62 17.89
CA LEU A 132 -24.84 -19.35 17.16
C LEU A 132 -26.23 -19.11 16.55
N TYR A 133 -26.88 -18.01 16.93
CA TYR A 133 -28.19 -17.65 16.36
C TYR A 133 -28.04 -16.80 15.11
N LEU A 134 -28.85 -17.03 14.08
CA LEU A 134 -28.82 -16.24 12.85
C LEU A 134 -28.98 -14.74 13.15
N LYS A 135 -28.09 -13.90 12.60
CA LYS A 135 -27.97 -12.45 12.85
C LYS A 135 -27.54 -12.05 14.26
N GLU A 136 -27.15 -13.01 15.11
CA GLU A 136 -26.52 -12.70 16.37
C GLU A 136 -25.20 -11.96 16.15
N ARG A 137 -24.92 -11.00 17.03
CA ARG A 137 -23.75 -10.14 16.94
C ARG A 137 -22.74 -10.50 18.01
N PHE A 138 -21.52 -10.77 17.56
CA PHE A 138 -20.34 -10.91 18.38
C PHE A 138 -19.39 -9.74 18.14
N GLU A 139 -18.85 -9.19 19.22
CA GLU A 139 -17.85 -8.13 19.17
C GLU A 139 -16.53 -8.69 19.65
N LEU A 140 -15.55 -8.73 18.75
CA LEU A 140 -14.21 -9.22 19.01
C LEU A 140 -13.32 -8.00 19.17
N THR A 141 -12.87 -7.73 20.39
CA THR A 141 -11.87 -6.68 20.62
C THR A 141 -10.51 -7.36 20.69
N LEU A 142 -9.71 -7.14 19.65
CA LEU A 142 -8.33 -7.64 19.60
C LEU A 142 -7.62 -7.18 20.87
N ALA A 143 -6.99 -8.12 21.57
CA ALA A 143 -6.19 -7.77 22.72
C ALA A 143 -5.03 -6.92 22.20
N SER A 144 -5.14 -5.59 22.29
CA SER A 144 -3.97 -4.72 22.20
C SER A 144 -2.98 -5.27 23.20
N ALA A 145 -1.74 -5.53 22.79
CA ALA A 145 -0.66 -5.99 23.66
C ALA A 145 -0.57 -5.05 24.87
N THR A 146 -1.32 -5.38 25.92
CA THR A 146 -1.42 -4.59 27.14
C THR A 146 -0.22 -5.04 27.92
N GLY A 147 0.91 -4.39 27.66
CA GLY A 147 2.16 -4.62 28.34
C GLY A 147 1.92 -4.47 29.84
N GLY A 148 1.82 -5.59 30.53
CA GLY A 148 1.75 -5.66 31.98
C GLY A 148 3.00 -5.01 32.55
N SER A 149 2.80 -3.86 33.18
CA SER A 149 3.71 -3.35 34.20
C SER A 149 3.93 -4.45 35.22
N SER A 150 5.21 -4.73 35.50
CA SER A 150 5.72 -5.68 36.48
C SER A 150 4.87 -5.78 37.76
N GLY A 151 4.29 -6.96 37.99
CA GLY A 151 3.76 -7.39 39.28
C GLY A 151 3.99 -8.90 39.40
N GLY A 152 4.92 -9.30 40.25
CA GLY A 152 5.34 -10.69 40.40
C GLY A 152 4.18 -11.64 40.71
N GLY A 153 4.04 -12.67 39.88
CA GLY A 153 3.13 -13.79 40.10
C GLY A 153 3.77 -15.03 39.52
N SER A 154 4.31 -15.86 40.40
CA SER A 154 4.91 -17.16 40.10
C SER A 154 3.82 -18.19 39.78
N GLY A 155 4.02 -18.99 38.73
CA GLY A 155 3.40 -20.31 38.57
C GLY A 155 2.27 -20.39 37.54
N GLY A 156 2.53 -21.09 36.44
CA GLY A 156 1.53 -21.51 35.46
C GLY A 156 2.09 -21.51 34.04
N GLY A 157 2.42 -22.70 33.52
CA GLY A 157 3.08 -22.92 32.23
C GLY A 157 2.19 -22.63 31.01
N GLY A 158 1.74 -21.39 30.85
CA GLY A 158 1.07 -20.90 29.65
C GLY A 158 2.07 -20.47 28.58
N ALA A 159 1.76 -20.76 27.31
CA ALA A 159 2.56 -20.47 26.13
C ALA A 159 3.34 -19.14 26.25
N SER A 160 4.67 -19.23 26.37
CA SER A 160 5.49 -18.04 26.55
C SER A 160 5.43 -17.21 25.28
N SER A 161 4.70 -16.09 25.32
CA SER A 161 4.78 -15.06 24.28
C SER A 161 6.24 -14.76 23.97
N PHE A 162 6.61 -14.81 22.68
CA PHE A 162 7.93 -14.44 22.20
C PHE A 162 8.33 -13.03 22.68
N ILE A 163 7.34 -12.15 22.86
CA ILE A 163 7.51 -10.81 23.40
C ILE A 163 7.20 -10.80 24.89
N LYS A 164 8.21 -10.47 25.71
CA LYS A 164 8.18 -10.47 27.18
C LYS A 164 7.91 -9.08 27.80
N GLY A 165 7.80 -8.04 26.98
CA GLY A 165 7.53 -6.69 27.43
C GLY A 165 7.71 -5.64 26.33
N VAL A 166 7.64 -4.37 26.72
CA VAL A 166 7.79 -3.22 25.82
C VAL A 166 8.91 -2.31 26.33
N LYS A 167 9.83 -1.92 25.44
CA LYS A 167 10.86 -0.91 25.71
C LYS A 167 10.54 0.38 24.95
N PRO A 168 10.02 1.42 25.62
CA PRO A 168 9.85 2.71 25.00
C PRO A 168 11.21 3.40 24.80
N ILE A 169 11.40 4.03 23.64
CA ILE A 169 12.56 4.87 23.34
C ILE A 169 12.08 6.27 22.92
N SER A 170 12.68 7.33 23.48
CA SER A 170 12.32 8.73 23.17
C SER A 170 13.50 9.59 22.70
N THR A 171 14.70 9.02 22.67
CA THR A 171 15.95 9.67 22.26
C THR A 171 16.80 8.67 21.49
N ASN A 172 17.99 9.10 21.05
CA ASN A 172 19.00 8.16 20.56
C ASN A 172 19.18 7.03 21.58
N PHE A 173 19.05 5.79 21.13
CA PHE A 173 19.10 4.63 22.00
C PHE A 173 19.85 3.49 21.33
N THR A 174 20.72 2.86 22.09
CA THR A 174 21.46 1.67 21.65
C THR A 174 20.92 0.48 22.40
N LEU A 175 20.38 -0.47 21.66
CA LEU A 175 19.88 -1.73 22.23
C LEU A 175 21.05 -2.55 22.78
N THR A 176 20.72 -3.36 23.78
CA THR A 176 21.64 -4.28 24.46
C THR A 176 20.97 -5.65 24.55
N VAL A 177 21.71 -6.66 25.00
CA VAL A 177 21.19 -8.02 25.22
C VAL A 177 19.94 -8.05 26.12
N ASP A 178 19.82 -7.13 27.07
CA ASP A 178 18.67 -7.04 28.00
C ASP A 178 17.37 -6.63 27.31
N HIS A 179 17.45 -6.14 26.06
CA HIS A 179 16.31 -5.70 25.29
C HIS A 179 15.82 -6.76 24.28
N ILE A 180 16.46 -7.93 24.21
CA ILE A 180 15.99 -9.04 23.39
C ILE A 180 14.63 -9.52 23.91
N ASN A 181 13.75 -9.95 23.00
CA ASN A 181 12.38 -10.37 23.29
C ASN A 181 11.49 -9.23 23.84
N LEU A 182 11.91 -7.96 23.72
CA LEU A 182 11.05 -6.81 23.98
C LEU A 182 10.55 -6.21 22.67
N LEU A 183 9.32 -5.72 22.67
CA LEU A 183 8.83 -4.82 21.63
C LEU A 183 9.45 -3.45 21.82
N ILE A 184 10.26 -3.02 20.87
CA ILE A 184 10.87 -1.69 20.90
C ILE A 184 9.86 -0.70 20.34
N GLN A 185 9.45 0.27 21.16
CA GLN A 185 8.43 1.24 20.78
C GLN A 185 9.03 2.65 20.70
N ILE A 186 9.06 3.21 19.51
CA ILE A 186 9.62 4.52 19.19
C ILE A 186 8.60 5.60 19.53
N ARG A 187 8.96 6.49 20.47
CA ARG A 187 8.13 7.56 21.05
C ARG A 187 8.89 8.91 21.04
N LEU A 188 9.22 9.40 19.85
CA LEU A 188 10.13 10.53 19.65
C LEU A 188 9.45 11.91 19.73
N GLY A 189 8.14 11.98 19.56
CA GLY A 189 7.45 13.27 19.40
C GLY A 189 8.08 14.04 18.23
N ALA A 190 8.62 15.24 18.47
CA ALA A 190 9.24 16.09 17.45
C ALA A 190 10.78 15.94 17.31
N VAL A 191 11.43 15.13 18.15
CA VAL A 191 12.90 15.05 18.20
C VAL A 191 13.41 13.90 17.35
N ALA A 192 14.18 14.19 16.30
CA ALA A 192 14.80 13.13 15.49
C ALA A 192 15.74 12.28 16.35
N ALA A 193 15.69 10.96 16.18
CA ALA A 193 16.56 10.05 16.91
C ALA A 193 16.94 8.82 16.08
N ALA A 194 17.97 8.13 16.54
CA ALA A 194 18.43 6.87 16.00
C ALA A 194 18.26 5.73 17.01
N LEU A 195 17.84 4.57 16.52
CA LEU A 195 17.89 3.30 17.24
C LEU A 195 19.06 2.50 16.69
N THR A 196 20.05 2.23 17.54
CA THR A 196 21.19 1.39 17.18
C THR A 196 20.92 -0.04 17.63
N LEU A 197 20.83 -0.96 16.67
CA LEU A 197 20.74 -2.40 16.90
C LEU A 197 22.05 -2.91 17.54
N PRO A 198 21.99 -3.92 18.43
CA PRO A 198 23.20 -4.46 19.04
C PRO A 198 24.05 -5.20 18.00
N ASP A 199 25.27 -5.59 18.38
CA ASP A 199 26.10 -6.44 17.55
C ASP A 199 25.47 -7.84 17.41
N VAL A 200 25.29 -8.37 16.19
CA VAL A 200 24.66 -9.69 15.98
C VAL A 200 25.39 -10.83 16.72
N THR A 201 26.70 -10.70 16.92
CA THR A 201 27.50 -11.70 17.66
C THR A 201 27.16 -11.74 19.15
N SER A 202 26.62 -10.64 19.69
CA SER A 202 26.17 -10.57 21.09
C SER A 202 24.75 -11.11 21.29
N VAL A 203 23.98 -11.25 20.21
CA VAL A 203 22.56 -11.64 20.23
C VAL A 203 22.19 -12.65 19.13
N PRO A 204 22.91 -13.77 18.97
CA PRO A 204 22.74 -14.68 17.83
C PRO A 204 21.31 -15.23 17.73
N GLY A 205 20.69 -15.13 16.56
CA GLY A 205 19.33 -15.63 16.29
C GLY A 205 18.20 -14.82 16.95
N ALA A 206 18.50 -13.69 17.59
CA ALA A 206 17.49 -12.85 18.22
C ALA A 206 16.55 -12.23 17.18
N VAL A 207 15.26 -12.12 17.52
CA VAL A 207 14.28 -11.30 16.79
C VAL A 207 13.93 -10.07 17.62
N ILE A 208 13.99 -8.90 16.99
CA ILE A 208 13.70 -7.61 17.60
C ILE A 208 12.58 -6.93 16.79
N PRO A 209 11.33 -6.97 17.29
CA PRO A 209 10.25 -6.18 16.71
C PRO A 209 10.37 -4.71 17.13
N VAL A 210 10.27 -3.82 16.16
CA VAL A 210 10.33 -2.36 16.35
C VAL A 210 9.09 -1.73 15.74
N GLU A 211 8.42 -0.87 16.50
CA GLU A 211 7.27 -0.10 16.03
C GLU A 211 7.45 1.39 16.33
N ALA A 212 6.88 2.24 15.48
CA ALA A 212 6.81 3.67 15.72
C ALA A 212 5.38 4.11 15.99
N LEU A 213 5.19 4.87 17.07
CA LEU A 213 3.88 5.42 17.38
C LEU A 213 3.40 6.40 16.31
N ILE A 214 2.09 6.42 16.11
CA ILE A 214 1.40 7.31 15.15
C ILE A 214 1.56 8.80 15.47
N ASN A 215 1.82 9.15 16.73
CA ASN A 215 1.98 10.53 17.20
C ASN A 215 3.44 11.03 17.10
N ASN A 216 4.34 10.26 16.50
CA ASN A 216 5.67 10.77 16.16
C ASN A 216 5.54 11.77 15.01
N ASN A 217 6.32 12.86 15.07
CA ASN A 217 6.38 13.90 14.04
C ASN A 217 7.69 13.81 13.23
N THR A 218 8.48 12.77 13.44
CA THR A 218 9.75 12.54 12.77
C THR A 218 9.97 11.05 12.55
N SER A 219 10.84 10.73 11.59
CA SER A 219 11.34 9.38 11.40
C SER A 219 12.39 9.02 12.45
N CYS A 220 12.56 7.72 12.70
CA CYS A 220 13.67 7.17 13.47
C CYS A 220 14.63 6.43 12.55
N LYS A 221 15.92 6.80 12.56
CA LYS A 221 16.94 6.09 11.77
C LYS A 221 17.39 4.83 12.52
N ILE A 222 17.43 3.70 11.83
CA ILE A 222 17.98 2.45 12.35
C ILE A 222 19.45 2.36 11.95
N LEU A 223 20.29 2.13 12.95
CA LEU A 223 21.73 1.97 12.84
C LEU A 223 22.14 0.61 13.39
N THR A 224 23.37 0.18 13.11
CA THR A 224 23.95 -1.04 13.68
C THR A 224 25.18 -0.70 14.51
N GLN A 225 25.48 -1.52 15.52
CA GLN A 225 26.81 -1.51 16.13
C GLN A 225 27.84 -2.12 15.17
N GLY A 226 29.10 -1.68 15.30
CA GLY A 226 30.21 -2.22 14.51
C GLY A 226 30.14 -1.99 13.00
N GLY A 227 29.14 -1.25 12.49
CA GLY A 227 28.94 -1.04 11.05
C GLY A 227 28.39 -2.26 10.31
N GLN A 228 27.78 -3.22 11.03
CA GLN A 228 27.14 -4.40 10.45
C GLN A 228 26.07 -4.02 9.42
N TYR A 229 25.84 -4.90 8.45
CA TYR A 229 24.82 -4.67 7.43
C TYR A 229 23.42 -5.00 7.95
N ILE A 230 22.44 -4.27 7.43
CA ILE A 230 21.03 -4.58 7.46
C ILE A 230 20.64 -4.99 6.05
N TYR A 231 20.20 -6.24 5.88
CA TYR A 231 19.70 -6.79 4.64
C TYR A 231 18.20 -6.53 4.51
N PHE A 232 17.83 -5.76 3.50
CA PHE A 232 16.46 -5.41 3.23
C PHE A 232 16.22 -5.30 1.72
N ARG A 233 15.29 -6.12 1.20
CA ARG A 233 14.82 -6.06 -0.21
C ARG A 233 15.95 -6.00 -1.23
N ASN A 234 16.82 -7.01 -1.20
CA ASN A 234 17.98 -7.14 -2.08
C ASN A 234 19.01 -6.01 -1.99
N THR A 235 18.94 -5.19 -0.93
CA THR A 235 19.90 -4.13 -0.64
C THR A 235 20.58 -4.42 0.69
N SER A 236 21.86 -4.09 0.80
CA SER A 236 22.60 -4.06 2.06
C SER A 236 22.77 -2.61 2.52
N ILE A 237 22.33 -2.32 3.73
CA ILE A 237 22.36 -0.99 4.35
C ILE A 237 23.35 -1.04 5.50
N ASN A 238 24.28 -0.10 5.60
CA ASN A 238 25.12 0.06 6.79
C ASN A 238 25.18 1.52 7.20
N ASN A 239 25.85 1.83 8.32
CA ASN A 239 25.94 3.20 8.83
C ASN A 239 26.65 4.17 7.88
N ALA A 240 27.51 3.65 6.97
CA ALA A 240 28.22 4.44 5.97
C ALA A 240 27.44 4.61 4.65
N SER A 241 26.33 3.88 4.48
CA SER A 241 25.48 3.95 3.31
C SER A 241 24.79 5.31 3.22
N THR A 242 24.72 5.85 2.02
CA THR A 242 23.90 7.02 1.69
C THR A 242 22.40 6.71 1.75
N VAL A 243 22.05 5.41 1.76
CA VAL A 243 20.70 4.88 1.96
C VAL A 243 20.60 4.36 3.39
N GLY A 244 19.73 4.93 4.21
CA GLY A 244 19.45 4.53 5.57
C GLY A 244 18.11 3.82 5.71
N LEU A 245 17.97 3.04 6.77
CA LEU A 245 16.68 2.46 7.15
C LEU A 245 16.01 3.40 8.16
N TYR A 246 14.97 4.13 7.76
CA TYR A 246 14.21 4.99 8.67
C TYR A 246 12.86 4.36 8.93
N ILE A 247 12.30 4.42 10.12
CA ILE A 247 10.91 4.03 10.42
C ILE A 247 10.07 5.30 10.55
N LEU A 248 8.93 5.38 9.85
CA LEU A 248 8.00 6.50 9.92
C LEU A 248 6.90 6.25 10.97
N PRO A 249 6.19 7.31 11.41
CA PRO A 249 5.08 7.18 12.36
C PRO A 249 4.05 6.12 11.94
N GLY A 250 3.64 5.26 12.86
CA GLY A 250 2.63 4.21 12.61
C GLY A 250 3.14 2.97 11.86
N GLU A 251 4.44 2.86 11.60
CA GLU A 251 5.02 1.70 10.92
C GLU A 251 5.70 0.71 11.88
N GLN A 252 5.89 -0.52 11.40
CA GLN A 252 6.53 -1.60 12.14
C GLN A 252 7.54 -2.33 11.27
N ILE A 253 8.62 -2.81 11.88
CA ILE A 253 9.63 -3.63 11.22
C ILE A 253 10.25 -4.61 12.20
N TRP A 254 10.50 -5.83 11.76
CA TRP A 254 11.11 -6.87 12.59
C TRP A 254 12.49 -7.20 12.05
N PHE A 255 13.46 -7.26 12.96
CA PHE A 255 14.84 -7.61 12.67
C PHE A 255 15.16 -9.01 13.20
N TYR A 256 15.89 -9.79 12.42
CA TYR A 256 16.46 -11.07 12.80
C TYR A 256 17.99 -10.97 12.76
N ALA A 257 18.67 -11.38 13.84
CA ALA A 257 20.13 -11.41 13.91
C ALA A 257 20.65 -12.69 13.22
N GLY A 258 21.17 -12.55 12.01
CA GLY A 258 21.87 -13.63 11.30
C GLY A 258 23.36 -13.68 11.64
N GLU A 259 24.09 -14.54 10.95
CA GLU A 259 25.53 -14.73 11.18
C GLU A 259 26.39 -13.54 10.75
N ASP A 260 25.93 -12.78 9.75
CA ASP A 260 26.70 -11.75 9.05
C ASP A 260 26.07 -10.35 9.12
N GLY A 261 24.87 -10.24 9.69
CA GLY A 261 24.15 -8.98 9.80
C GLY A 261 22.68 -9.14 10.21
N TRP A 262 21.97 -8.03 10.14
CA TRP A 262 20.56 -7.94 10.50
C TRP A 262 19.67 -8.17 9.28
N TYR A 263 18.65 -9.00 9.40
CA TYR A 263 17.71 -9.30 8.33
C TYR A 263 16.35 -8.72 8.66
N VAL A 264 15.75 -7.99 7.72
CA VAL A 264 14.38 -7.50 7.87
C VAL A 264 13.40 -8.60 7.43
N ILE A 265 12.61 -9.13 8.36
CA ILE A 265 11.73 -10.30 8.11
C ILE A 265 10.24 -9.96 8.03
N ASN A 266 9.80 -8.86 8.66
CA ASN A 266 8.39 -8.47 8.66
C ASN A 266 8.23 -6.93 8.62
N PRO A 267 8.36 -6.30 7.44
CA PRO A 267 8.15 -4.87 7.27
C PRO A 267 6.66 -4.55 7.05
N GLN A 268 6.08 -3.73 7.92
CA GLN A 268 4.75 -3.14 7.74
C GLN A 268 4.87 -1.63 7.55
N GLY A 269 4.19 -1.10 6.53
CA GLY A 269 4.26 0.32 6.16
C GLY A 269 4.49 0.55 4.66
N ASN A 270 4.81 1.79 4.30
CA ASN A 270 4.85 2.24 2.90
C ASN A 270 6.21 2.00 2.21
N TRP A 271 7.06 1.15 2.78
CA TRP A 271 8.44 0.90 2.34
C TRP A 271 8.59 0.62 0.84
N GLY A 272 7.60 0.02 0.17
CA GLY A 272 7.64 -0.37 -1.26
C GLY A 272 7.08 0.65 -2.24
N GLN A 273 6.51 1.73 -1.71
CA GLN A 273 5.76 2.70 -2.47
C GLN A 273 6.31 4.12 -2.34
N ILE A 274 7.45 4.29 -1.65
CA ILE A 274 8.13 5.58 -1.45
C ILE A 274 8.26 6.31 -2.79
N GLY A 275 7.83 7.57 -2.82
CA GLY A 275 7.91 8.45 -3.99
C GLY A 275 7.03 8.05 -5.17
N ARG A 276 6.17 7.03 -5.06
CA ARG A 276 5.20 6.69 -6.10
C ARG A 276 3.99 7.64 -6.03
N PRO A 277 3.65 8.33 -7.12
CA PRO A 277 2.46 9.18 -7.16
C PRO A 277 1.19 8.35 -7.31
N TYR A 278 0.13 8.76 -6.61
CA TYR A 278 -1.24 8.32 -6.83
C TYR A 278 -2.22 9.46 -6.56
N ALA A 279 -3.44 9.36 -7.08
CA ALA A 279 -4.47 10.35 -6.88
C ALA A 279 -5.31 10.01 -5.63
N ALA A 280 -5.54 11.00 -4.76
CA ALA A 280 -6.31 10.84 -3.53
C ALA A 280 -7.16 12.08 -3.25
N PHE A 281 -8.18 11.93 -2.41
CA PHE A 281 -9.01 13.03 -1.91
C PHE A 281 -8.46 13.67 -0.63
N ASP A 282 -7.50 13.01 0.04
CA ASP A 282 -6.87 13.49 1.27
C ASP A 282 -5.36 13.12 1.27
N VAL A 283 -4.55 13.84 2.07
CA VAL A 283 -3.15 13.49 2.36
C VAL A 283 -3.15 12.73 3.69
N GLY A 284 -2.92 11.42 3.62
CA GLY A 284 -2.88 10.55 4.79
C GLY A 284 -1.58 10.65 5.61
N LEU A 285 -1.46 9.75 6.58
CA LEU A 285 -0.23 9.60 7.34
C LEU A 285 0.91 9.09 6.44
N ASN A 286 2.11 9.66 6.62
CA ASN A 286 3.30 9.34 5.82
C ASN A 286 3.11 9.62 4.32
N GLU A 287 2.39 10.70 4.03
CA GLU A 287 2.07 11.14 2.68
C GLU A 287 2.34 12.64 2.53
N ILE A 288 2.59 13.08 1.30
CA ILE A 288 2.76 14.50 0.98
C ILE A 288 2.21 14.82 -0.40
N SER A 289 1.52 15.96 -0.52
CA SER A 289 1.12 16.46 -1.84
C SER A 289 2.31 17.12 -2.55
N PRO A 290 2.68 16.72 -3.77
CA PRO A 290 3.80 17.29 -4.52
C PRO A 290 3.36 18.52 -5.33
N ILE A 291 3.51 19.70 -4.73
CA ILE A 291 3.16 21.01 -5.33
C ILE A 291 4.40 21.89 -5.55
N GLY A 292 5.56 21.27 -5.77
CA GLY A 292 6.82 21.99 -6.01
C GLY A 292 7.46 22.60 -4.76
N GLN A 293 7.00 22.25 -3.57
CA GLN A 293 7.56 22.78 -2.32
C GLN A 293 8.97 22.23 -2.03
N ILE A 294 9.74 23.00 -1.27
CA ILE A 294 11.03 22.57 -0.72
C ILE A 294 10.78 21.88 0.62
N VAL A 295 11.38 20.71 0.83
CA VAL A 295 11.32 19.95 2.08
C VAL A 295 12.72 19.59 2.57
N PRO A 296 12.93 19.38 3.89
CA PRO A 296 14.20 18.91 4.44
C PRO A 296 14.60 17.54 3.89
N ARG A 297 15.90 17.26 3.77
CA ARG A 297 16.44 15.91 3.43
C ARG A 297 16.41 14.93 4.61
N THR A 298 15.98 15.39 5.78
CA THR A 298 16.00 14.64 7.05
C THR A 298 14.59 14.51 7.63
N GLY A 299 14.45 13.82 8.77
CA GLY A 299 13.16 13.65 9.45
C GLY A 299 12.18 12.83 8.62
N LEU A 300 10.92 13.27 8.53
CA LEU A 300 9.86 12.56 7.81
C LEU A 300 10.16 12.32 6.32
N TYR A 301 11.02 13.13 5.71
CA TYR A 301 11.29 13.10 4.27
C TYR A 301 12.60 12.39 3.91
N ALA A 302 13.31 11.81 4.90
CA ALA A 302 14.62 11.19 4.68
C ALA A 302 14.57 10.06 3.63
N ARG A 303 13.57 9.19 3.71
CA ARG A 303 13.33 8.12 2.73
C ARG A 303 13.02 8.66 1.33
N LEU A 304 12.16 9.67 1.25
CA LEU A 304 11.82 10.30 -0.02
C LEU A 304 13.04 10.97 -0.66
N TRP A 305 13.92 11.58 0.12
CA TRP A 305 15.18 12.11 -0.36
C TRP A 305 16.10 11.01 -0.91
N GLU A 306 16.24 9.90 -0.20
CA GLU A 306 17.06 8.76 -0.66
C GLU A 306 16.51 8.16 -1.95
N PHE A 307 15.19 8.06 -2.05
CA PHE A 307 14.51 7.69 -3.30
C PHE A 307 14.83 8.68 -4.42
N ALA A 308 14.64 9.99 -4.21
CA ALA A 308 14.92 11.01 -5.21
C ALA A 308 16.39 10.99 -5.66
N ASN A 309 17.32 10.82 -4.73
CA ASN A 309 18.75 10.75 -5.01
C ASN A 309 19.17 9.46 -5.73
N SER A 310 18.38 8.38 -5.62
CA SER A 310 18.58 7.15 -6.40
C SER A 310 18.19 7.27 -7.88
N LEU A 311 17.53 8.36 -8.28
CA LEU A 311 17.02 8.58 -9.64
C LEU A 311 17.81 9.67 -10.39
N PRO A 312 19.00 9.38 -10.94
CA PRO A 312 19.92 10.40 -11.46
C PRO A 312 19.36 11.26 -12.59
N TYR A 313 18.53 10.71 -13.48
CA TYR A 313 17.89 11.47 -14.57
C TYR A 313 16.64 12.24 -14.16
N SER A 314 16.12 11.96 -12.96
CA SER A 314 14.93 12.63 -12.41
C SER A 314 15.29 13.74 -11.43
N LEU A 315 16.51 13.73 -10.87
CA LEU A 315 17.01 14.72 -9.93
C LEU A 315 17.92 15.72 -10.63
N VAL A 316 17.50 16.99 -10.66
CA VAL A 316 18.27 18.08 -11.30
C VAL A 316 18.67 19.15 -10.28
N ASP A 317 19.50 20.10 -10.68
CA ASP A 317 19.76 21.29 -9.86
C ASP A 317 18.56 22.24 -9.87
N ASP A 318 18.36 23.02 -8.78
CA ASP A 318 17.20 23.90 -8.67
C ASP A 318 17.16 24.97 -9.78
N ALA A 319 18.32 25.42 -10.26
CA ALA A 319 18.41 26.34 -11.39
C ALA A 319 17.79 25.74 -12.67
N VAL A 320 18.04 24.46 -12.95
CA VAL A 320 17.44 23.74 -14.08
C VAL A 320 15.94 23.59 -13.85
N TRP A 321 15.53 23.21 -12.65
CA TRP A 321 14.11 23.06 -12.28
C TRP A 321 13.32 24.36 -12.48
N GLN A 322 13.91 25.51 -12.13
CA GLN A 322 13.27 26.82 -12.27
C GLN A 322 13.23 27.34 -13.71
N THR A 323 13.80 26.64 -14.68
CA THR A 323 13.81 27.08 -16.09
C THR A 323 12.38 27.29 -16.59
N ALA A 324 12.04 28.54 -16.88
CA ALA A 324 10.70 28.93 -17.35
C ALA A 324 10.52 28.63 -18.84
N SER A 325 11.56 28.88 -19.65
CA SER A 325 11.56 28.59 -21.08
C SER A 325 12.96 28.42 -21.63
N VAL A 326 13.08 27.68 -22.74
CA VAL A 326 14.29 27.60 -23.56
C VAL A 326 13.92 27.95 -25.00
N ASP A 327 14.72 28.82 -25.63
CA ASP A 327 14.67 29.08 -27.07
C ASP A 327 15.56 28.05 -27.80
N LEU A 328 15.00 27.43 -28.83
CA LEU A 328 15.62 26.37 -29.59
C LEU A 328 16.18 26.86 -30.93
N GLY A 329 16.12 28.17 -31.16
CA GLY A 329 16.38 28.77 -32.44
C GLY A 329 15.15 28.72 -33.36
N GLY A 330 15.15 29.60 -34.38
CA GLY A 330 14.04 29.70 -35.33
C GLY A 330 12.73 30.23 -34.73
N GLY A 331 12.79 30.91 -33.58
CA GLY A 331 11.62 31.48 -32.90
C GLY A 331 10.79 30.45 -32.09
N LYS A 332 11.29 29.23 -31.91
CA LYS A 332 10.60 28.17 -31.18
C LYS A 332 10.95 28.23 -29.69
N ILE A 333 10.07 28.82 -28.89
CA ILE A 333 10.19 28.88 -27.43
C ILE A 333 9.41 27.73 -26.79
N VAL A 334 10.09 26.92 -25.98
CA VAL A 334 9.46 25.86 -25.18
C VAL A 334 9.36 26.31 -23.73
N SER A 335 8.14 26.40 -23.22
CA SER A 335 7.84 26.65 -21.81
C SER A 335 8.07 25.37 -20.99
N ARG A 336 8.69 25.48 -19.82
CA ARG A 336 9.02 24.37 -18.89
C ARG A 336 9.69 23.16 -19.58
N PRO A 337 10.78 23.38 -20.33
CA PRO A 337 11.33 22.38 -21.24
C PRO A 337 11.74 21.09 -20.54
N TYR A 338 12.54 21.19 -19.47
CA TYR A 338 12.92 20.07 -18.62
C TYR A 338 13.16 20.61 -17.21
N ARG A 339 12.51 20.00 -16.22
CA ARG A 339 12.69 20.38 -14.81
C ARG A 339 13.10 19.20 -13.93
N GLY A 340 13.31 18.00 -14.51
CA GLY A 340 13.37 16.77 -13.71
C GLY A 340 12.06 16.52 -12.95
N CYS A 341 12.00 15.43 -12.19
CA CYS A 341 10.90 15.18 -11.25
C CYS A 341 11.19 15.83 -9.89
N PHE A 342 12.46 15.85 -9.47
CA PHE A 342 12.92 16.42 -8.21
C PHE A 342 14.03 17.45 -8.49
N SER A 343 14.21 18.40 -7.59
CA SER A 343 15.41 19.26 -7.58
C SER A 343 16.25 19.02 -6.33
N ARG A 344 17.57 19.20 -6.43
CA ARG A 344 18.52 19.17 -5.30
C ARG A 344 18.24 20.24 -4.26
N GLY A 345 17.30 21.14 -4.51
CA GLY A 345 16.92 22.20 -3.60
C GLY A 345 17.86 23.41 -3.68
N THR A 346 17.57 24.40 -2.85
CA THR A 346 18.32 25.66 -2.79
C THR A 346 19.47 25.61 -1.78
N ALA A 347 19.49 24.59 -0.90
CA ALA A 347 20.52 24.41 0.10
C ALA A 347 20.90 22.92 0.27
N PRO A 348 22.08 22.62 0.85
CA PRO A 348 22.56 21.23 1.01
C PRO A 348 21.69 20.32 1.89
N ASP A 349 20.78 20.87 2.68
CA ASP A 349 19.94 20.18 3.65
C ASP A 349 18.48 20.04 3.20
N ASN A 350 18.12 20.55 2.01
CA ASN A 350 16.77 20.48 1.47
C ASN A 350 16.72 19.97 0.04
N PHE A 351 15.54 19.63 -0.44
CA PHE A 351 15.29 19.25 -1.83
C PHE A 351 13.88 19.66 -2.24
N ARG A 352 13.63 19.77 -3.54
CA ARG A 352 12.33 20.18 -4.07
C ARG A 352 11.56 18.99 -4.62
N LEU A 353 10.29 18.90 -4.22
CA LEU A 353 9.35 17.90 -4.74
C LEU A 353 8.89 18.23 -6.16
N PRO A 354 8.34 17.25 -6.91
CA PRO A 354 7.64 17.53 -8.15
C PRO A 354 6.49 18.50 -7.92
N ASP A 355 6.11 19.19 -8.98
CA ASP A 355 4.91 20.01 -9.02
C ASP A 355 3.90 19.35 -9.98
N PHE A 356 2.91 18.68 -9.41
CA PHE A 356 1.82 18.07 -10.16
C PHE A 356 0.54 18.91 -10.15
N SER A 357 0.61 20.17 -9.70
CA SER A 357 -0.53 21.08 -9.82
C SER A 357 -0.88 21.30 -11.29
N GLU A 358 -2.15 21.10 -11.63
CA GLU A 358 -2.66 21.27 -13.01
C GLU A 358 -1.96 20.39 -14.06
N MET A 359 -1.37 19.26 -13.64
CA MET A 359 -0.67 18.34 -14.54
C MET A 359 -1.36 16.96 -14.59
N THR A 360 -1.26 16.32 -15.75
CA THR A 360 -1.60 14.90 -15.91
C THR A 360 -0.32 14.07 -16.09
N ILE A 361 -0.30 12.87 -15.49
CA ILE A 361 0.87 11.98 -15.56
C ILE A 361 0.79 11.13 -16.83
N LYS A 362 1.87 11.13 -17.61
CA LYS A 362 2.04 10.29 -18.80
C LYS A 362 3.31 9.45 -18.66
N GLY A 363 3.18 8.12 -18.75
CA GLY A 363 4.31 7.20 -18.77
C GLY A 363 5.27 7.49 -19.94
N LEU A 364 6.57 7.23 -19.74
CA LEU A 364 7.57 7.40 -20.80
C LEU A 364 7.27 6.44 -21.96
N ALA A 365 7.45 6.92 -23.19
CA ALA A 365 7.35 6.06 -24.36
C ALA A 365 8.59 5.18 -24.46
N SER A 366 8.43 3.92 -24.85
CA SER A 366 9.53 2.98 -25.12
C SER A 366 10.34 3.33 -26.38
N GLY A 367 9.91 4.32 -27.15
CA GLY A 367 10.57 4.83 -28.35
C GLY A 367 10.55 6.36 -28.42
N PRO A 368 10.91 6.95 -29.57
CA PRO A 368 10.83 8.38 -29.78
C PRO A 368 9.38 8.86 -29.56
N ASP A 369 9.17 9.78 -28.62
CA ASP A 369 7.90 10.47 -28.45
C ASP A 369 8.02 11.83 -29.15
N PRO A 370 7.60 11.95 -30.43
CA PRO A 370 7.78 13.19 -31.20
C PRO A 370 6.96 14.36 -30.63
N LEU A 371 6.04 14.09 -29.70
CA LEU A 371 5.23 15.09 -29.03
C LEU A 371 5.90 15.64 -27.77
N ARG A 372 6.90 14.95 -27.22
CA ARG A 372 7.69 15.45 -26.08
C ARG A 372 8.91 16.20 -26.57
N TYR A 373 9.21 17.28 -25.86
CA TYR A 373 10.43 18.02 -26.11
C TYR A 373 11.68 17.28 -25.59
N PHE A 374 11.52 16.57 -24.48
CA PHE A 374 12.51 15.65 -23.93
C PHE A 374 11.83 14.35 -23.49
N ASN A 375 12.27 13.19 -24.00
CA ASN A 375 11.80 11.89 -23.55
C ASN A 375 12.57 11.41 -22.31
N HIS A 376 12.55 12.23 -21.26
CA HIS A 376 13.18 11.95 -19.97
C HIS A 376 12.14 12.10 -18.84
N PRO A 377 12.33 11.41 -17.69
CA PRO A 377 11.54 11.68 -16.50
C PRO A 377 11.53 13.17 -16.15
N GLY A 378 10.36 13.74 -15.86
CA GLY A 378 10.23 15.17 -15.53
C GLY A 378 10.21 16.12 -16.73
N GLY A 379 10.11 15.59 -17.95
CA GLY A 379 9.76 16.37 -19.14
C GLY A 379 8.28 16.73 -19.16
N PHE A 380 7.97 17.94 -19.64
CA PHE A 380 6.60 18.43 -19.78
C PHE A 380 6.14 18.36 -21.23
N GLN A 381 4.83 18.20 -21.40
CA GLN A 381 4.17 18.28 -22.69
C GLN A 381 3.00 19.25 -22.56
N LYS A 382 2.86 20.20 -23.49
CA LYS A 382 1.66 21.04 -23.57
C LYS A 382 0.49 20.19 -24.07
N ASP A 383 -0.72 20.59 -23.67
CA ASP A 383 -1.92 20.00 -24.26
C ASP A 383 -1.93 20.21 -25.78
N MET A 384 -2.23 19.14 -26.50
CA MET A 384 -2.32 19.14 -27.95
C MET A 384 -3.61 18.45 -28.36
N VAL A 385 -4.34 19.08 -29.26
CA VAL A 385 -5.46 18.47 -29.96
C VAL A 385 -4.93 17.97 -31.29
N GLY A 386 -5.17 16.68 -31.59
CA GLY A 386 -4.81 16.13 -32.90
C GLY A 386 -5.57 16.82 -34.02
N SER A 387 -5.00 16.85 -35.23
CA SER A 387 -5.74 17.28 -36.40
C SER A 387 -6.96 16.39 -36.58
N PHE A 388 -8.16 16.98 -36.62
CA PHE A 388 -9.38 16.27 -36.94
C PHE A 388 -10.09 16.98 -38.10
N THR A 389 -10.69 16.18 -38.98
CA THR A 389 -11.56 16.69 -40.04
C THR A 389 -12.97 16.29 -39.69
N ALA A 390 -13.82 17.25 -39.33
CA ALA A 390 -15.25 17.02 -39.20
C ALA A 390 -15.91 17.21 -40.57
N GLY A 391 -16.51 16.16 -41.10
CA GLY A 391 -17.42 16.29 -42.23
C GLY A 391 -18.68 17.01 -41.73
N ILE A 392 -18.84 18.28 -42.08
CA ILE A 392 -20.12 18.96 -41.87
C ILE A 392 -21.09 18.37 -42.88
N THR A 393 -21.81 17.32 -42.49
CA THR A 393 -23.00 16.91 -43.22
C THR A 393 -24.06 17.96 -42.93
N GLY A 394 -24.02 19.06 -43.68
CA GLY A 394 -25.20 19.89 -43.82
C GLY A 394 -26.31 18.94 -44.23
N LYS A 395 -27.32 18.76 -43.38
CA LYS A 395 -28.61 18.23 -43.81
C LYS A 395 -29.02 19.18 -44.91
N GLY A 396 -28.75 18.81 -46.15
CA GLY A 396 -28.96 19.68 -47.30
C GLY A 396 -30.35 20.23 -47.11
N ALA A 397 -30.46 21.56 -46.97
CA ALA A 397 -31.75 22.19 -47.16
C ALA A 397 -32.21 21.61 -48.50
N GLY A 398 -33.28 20.82 -48.47
CA GLY A 398 -33.83 20.22 -49.67
C GLY A 398 -34.18 21.38 -50.57
N VAL A 399 -33.27 21.73 -51.48
CA VAL A 399 -33.55 22.66 -52.57
C VAL A 399 -34.41 21.84 -53.50
N ALA A 400 -35.71 21.85 -53.20
CA ALA A 400 -36.73 21.45 -54.14
C ALA A 400 -36.60 22.35 -55.37
N GLY A 401 -36.19 21.75 -56.48
CA GLY A 401 -36.39 22.26 -57.84
C GLY A 401 -35.67 23.54 -58.20
N GLY A 402 -34.56 23.43 -58.94
CA GLY A 402 -33.95 24.58 -59.59
C GLY A 402 -32.79 24.17 -60.48
N ASN A 403 -33.08 24.00 -61.76
CA ASN A 403 -32.18 23.58 -62.82
C ASN A 403 -31.01 24.56 -63.02
N GLY A 404 -29.79 24.04 -63.22
CA GLY A 404 -28.69 24.74 -63.90
C GLY A 404 -27.89 25.76 -63.08
N GLY A 405 -26.78 25.33 -62.50
CA GLY A 405 -25.76 26.25 -61.98
C GLY A 405 -24.60 25.51 -61.32
N THR A 406 -23.43 25.54 -61.95
CA THR A 406 -22.14 25.01 -61.48
C THR A 406 -21.92 25.24 -59.98
N THR A 407 -21.89 24.14 -59.22
CA THR A 407 -21.54 24.13 -57.80
C THR A 407 -20.06 24.45 -57.65
N ASN A 408 -19.76 25.70 -57.30
CA ASN A 408 -18.48 26.06 -56.70
C ASN A 408 -18.36 25.32 -55.37
N VAL A 409 -17.50 24.31 -55.32
CA VAL A 409 -16.99 23.76 -54.06
C VAL A 409 -16.18 24.87 -53.40
N VAL A 410 -16.80 25.60 -52.48
CA VAL A 410 -16.09 26.50 -51.57
C VAL A 410 -15.25 25.62 -50.67
N GLY A 411 -13.97 25.47 -51.04
CA GLY A 411 -12.95 24.95 -50.15
C GLY A 411 -12.90 25.86 -48.92
N LEU A 412 -13.28 25.30 -47.76
CA LEU A 412 -13.01 25.91 -46.47
C LEU A 412 -11.50 25.82 -46.19
N THR A 413 -10.74 26.73 -46.79
CA THR A 413 -9.45 27.15 -46.24
C THR A 413 -9.75 28.06 -45.07
N SER A 414 -9.90 27.51 -43.85
CA SER A 414 -9.95 28.33 -42.64
C SER A 414 -8.55 28.79 -42.26
N THR A 415 -8.03 29.73 -43.05
CA THR A 415 -7.00 30.65 -42.56
C THR A 415 -7.74 31.68 -41.70
N VAL A 416 -7.88 31.43 -40.39
CA VAL A 416 -8.37 32.46 -39.47
C VAL A 416 -7.20 33.41 -39.18
N ALA A 417 -6.90 34.26 -40.15
CA ALA A 417 -6.24 35.54 -39.93
C ALA A 417 -7.35 36.59 -39.75
N GLY A 418 -7.23 37.39 -38.69
CA GLY A 418 -8.33 38.09 -38.04
C GLY A 418 -9.26 38.89 -38.93
N GLN A 419 -10.54 38.88 -38.58
CA GLN A 419 -11.37 40.07 -38.66
C GLN A 419 -12.54 40.00 -37.67
N ALA A 420 -12.90 41.17 -37.19
CA ALA A 420 -13.83 41.40 -36.09
C ALA A 420 -15.25 40.89 -36.38
N ASN A 421 -15.91 40.54 -35.27
CA ASN A 421 -17.33 40.22 -35.09
C ASN A 421 -18.28 41.01 -36.01
N PRO A 422 -19.40 40.41 -36.44
CA PRO A 422 -20.60 40.57 -35.63
C PRO A 422 -21.43 39.29 -35.46
N SER A 423 -21.63 38.90 -34.20
CA SER A 423 -22.86 38.37 -33.63
C SER A 423 -23.73 37.52 -34.56
N VAL A 424 -23.27 36.29 -34.83
CA VAL A 424 -24.18 35.17 -35.08
C VAL A 424 -24.48 34.57 -33.70
N PRO A 425 -25.75 34.48 -33.25
CA PRO A 425 -26.05 33.67 -32.09
C PRO A 425 -25.67 32.24 -32.46
N VAL A 426 -24.55 31.76 -31.90
CA VAL A 426 -24.19 30.36 -31.91
C VAL A 426 -25.27 29.67 -31.08
N GLY A 427 -26.39 29.37 -31.73
CA GLY A 427 -27.43 28.52 -31.16
C GLY A 427 -26.74 27.23 -30.79
N ASN A 428 -26.65 26.99 -29.48
CA ASN A 428 -26.10 25.83 -28.81
C ASN A 428 -25.65 24.74 -29.78
N LEU A 429 -24.39 24.83 -30.23
CA LEU A 429 -23.61 23.62 -30.35
C LEU A 429 -23.57 23.06 -28.92
N GLN A 430 -24.58 22.26 -28.58
CA GLN A 430 -24.35 21.11 -27.72
C GLN A 430 -23.29 20.32 -28.47
N VAL A 431 -22.04 20.69 -28.19
CA VAL A 431 -20.95 19.75 -28.27
C VAL A 431 -21.38 18.70 -27.28
N ASP A 432 -21.99 17.64 -27.80
CA ASP A 432 -22.01 16.37 -27.12
C ASP A 432 -20.53 16.06 -26.86
N THR A 433 -20.02 16.49 -25.70
CA THR A 433 -18.71 16.12 -25.18
C THR A 433 -18.74 14.67 -24.72
N GLY A 434 -19.35 13.80 -25.54
CA GLY A 434 -19.26 12.35 -25.50
C GLY A 434 -17.97 11.85 -26.13
N ASN A 435 -16.89 12.63 -26.06
CA ASN A 435 -15.54 12.12 -26.20
C ASN A 435 -14.99 11.95 -24.80
N THR A 436 -14.75 10.70 -24.44
CA THR A 436 -14.12 10.17 -23.22
C THR A 436 -12.73 10.75 -22.96
N LYS A 437 -12.67 12.04 -22.65
CA LYS A 437 -11.67 12.60 -21.75
C LYS A 437 -12.41 13.03 -20.50
N THR A 438 -12.43 12.14 -19.52
CA THR A 438 -12.50 12.55 -18.11
C THR A 438 -11.26 13.40 -17.83
N THR A 439 -11.27 14.68 -18.21
CA THR A 439 -10.46 15.65 -17.49
C THR A 439 -10.95 15.59 -16.05
N ILE A 440 -10.02 15.43 -15.11
CA ILE A 440 -10.29 15.58 -13.69
C ILE A 440 -10.51 17.08 -13.44
N GLU A 441 -11.54 17.65 -14.06
CA GLU A 441 -12.03 18.96 -13.72
C GLU A 441 -13.16 18.72 -12.71
N ASN A 442 -12.82 18.88 -11.42
CA ASN A 442 -13.71 18.88 -10.26
C ASN A 442 -14.11 17.55 -9.58
N LEU A 443 -13.33 16.48 -9.71
CA LEU A 443 -13.19 15.58 -8.55
C LEU A 443 -12.08 16.23 -7.72
N GLY A 444 -12.36 16.68 -6.49
CA GLY A 444 -11.39 17.33 -5.58
C GLY A 444 -10.26 16.38 -5.14
N MET A 445 -9.54 15.85 -6.11
CA MET A 445 -8.44 14.91 -5.98
C MET A 445 -7.15 15.64 -6.29
N PHE A 446 -6.13 15.35 -5.51
CA PHE A 446 -4.78 15.82 -5.74
C PHE A 446 -3.83 14.64 -5.81
N TRP A 447 -2.68 14.88 -6.42
CA TRP A 447 -1.59 13.91 -6.41
C TRP A 447 -0.96 13.85 -5.01
N VAL A 448 -0.52 12.65 -4.63
CA VAL A 448 0.12 12.36 -3.34
C VAL A 448 1.31 11.45 -3.57
N LEU A 449 2.39 11.67 -2.81
CA LEU A 449 3.55 10.79 -2.72
C LEU A 449 3.56 10.10 -1.35
N LYS A 450 3.90 8.80 -1.32
CA LYS A 450 4.25 8.11 -0.07
C LYS A 450 5.66 8.51 0.38
N LEU A 451 5.83 8.71 1.70
CA LEU A 451 7.10 9.04 2.34
C LEU A 451 7.97 7.82 2.64
#